data_AF-V4NH91-F1
#
_entry.id   AF-V4NH91-F1
#
_cell.length_a   1.000
_cell.length_b   1.000
_cell.length_c   1.000
_cell.angle_alpha   90.00
_cell.angle_beta   90.00
_cell.angle_gamma   90.00
#
_symmetry.space_group_name_H-M   'P 1'
#
loop_
_entity.id
_entity.type
_entity.pdbx_description
1 polymer ?
#
loop_
_entity_poly.entity_id
_entity_poly.type
_entity_poly.pdbx_seq_one_letter_code
_entity_poly.pdbx_strand_id
1 'polypeptide(L)'
;MDDMLLWTLVSAVATVMTALTGVIFWLLSQHNQAKTEKAEFYVEFTRRYNSSDMHDALYRLMQHYTQNPDNFVELYLSEFLSHTQKGFEIERSRRIVSRYFNDIAEMRQNKLIDRKLARMLCNFQGLNIYYNVVVPMSRARYGNSKTRERIYAALRAIRPHFDDGGFGLSIAPGTTKAS
;
A
#
# COMPACT_ATOMS: atom_id res chain seq x y z
N MET A 1 -10.26 -47.58 49.22
CA MET A 1 -10.76 -47.46 47.82
C MET A 1 -10.48 -46.06 47.25
N ASP A 2 -9.97 -45.17 48.10
CA ASP A 2 -10.05 -43.72 47.98
C ASP A 2 -8.86 -43.16 47.21
N ASP A 3 -7.68 -43.77 47.32
CA ASP A 3 -6.48 -43.40 46.55
C ASP A 3 -6.72 -43.46 45.04
N MET A 4 -7.43 -44.49 44.56
CA MET A 4 -7.69 -44.64 43.12
C MET A 4 -8.60 -43.51 42.59
N LEU A 5 -9.61 -43.10 43.38
CA LEU A 5 -10.45 -41.94 43.06
C LEU A 5 -9.64 -40.65 43.08
N LEU A 6 -8.75 -40.48 44.06
CA LEU A 6 -7.89 -39.30 44.19
C LEU A 6 -6.93 -39.17 42.99
N TRP A 7 -6.26 -40.25 42.58
CA TRP A 7 -5.39 -40.27 41.39
C TRP A 7 -6.16 -40.06 40.08
N THR A 8 -7.39 -40.56 39.97
CA THR A 8 -8.25 -40.33 38.80
C THR A 8 -8.67 -38.85 38.71
N LEU A 9 -8.97 -38.23 39.86
CA LEU A 9 -9.36 -36.82 39.92
C LEU A 9 -8.17 -35.89 39.65
N VAL A 10 -6.98 -36.20 40.20
CA VAL A 10 -5.72 -35.48 39.93
C VAL A 10 -5.34 -35.57 38.44
N SER A 11 -5.43 -36.77 37.84
CA SER A 11 -5.10 -36.93 36.41
C SER A 11 -6.10 -36.24 35.50
N ALA A 12 -7.41 -36.26 35.80
CA ALA A 12 -8.41 -35.50 35.06
C ALA A 12 -8.16 -33.98 35.14
N VAL A 13 -7.87 -33.44 36.32
CA VAL A 13 -7.53 -32.01 36.50
C VAL A 13 -6.25 -31.67 35.74
N ALA A 14 -5.21 -32.51 35.83
CA ALA A 14 -3.97 -32.30 35.08
C ALA A 14 -4.21 -32.27 33.56
N THR A 15 -4.99 -33.20 33.01
CA THR A 15 -5.34 -33.23 31.57
C THR A 15 -6.11 -31.99 31.14
N VAL A 16 -7.09 -31.52 31.93
CA VAL A 16 -7.82 -30.28 31.64
C VAL A 16 -6.87 -29.07 31.67
N MET A 17 -5.97 -28.99 32.65
CA MET A 17 -4.99 -27.91 32.74
C MET A 17 -3.98 -27.94 31.58
N THR A 18 -3.51 -29.12 31.15
CA THR A 18 -2.64 -29.26 29.96
C THR A 18 -3.36 -28.88 28.67
N ALA A 19 -4.65 -29.23 28.52
CA ALA A 19 -5.45 -28.81 27.37
C ALA A 19 -5.63 -27.28 27.34
N LEU A 20 -5.92 -26.66 28.49
CA LEU A 20 -6.04 -25.20 28.61
C LEU A 20 -4.72 -24.47 28.31
N THR A 21 -3.57 -24.95 28.84
CA THR A 21 -2.27 -24.34 28.51
C THR A 21 -1.89 -24.55 27.04
N GLY A 22 -2.25 -25.67 26.44
CA GLY A 22 -2.11 -25.92 24.99
C GLY A 22 -2.89 -24.91 24.15
N VAL A 23 -4.15 -24.63 24.50
CA VAL A 23 -4.99 -23.61 23.83
C VAL A 23 -4.41 -22.21 24.01
N ILE A 24 -3.97 -21.85 25.23
CA ILE A 24 -3.34 -20.55 25.51
C ILE A 24 -2.05 -20.39 24.68
N PHE A 25 -1.20 -21.42 24.64
CA PHE A 25 0.04 -21.39 23.85
C PHE A 25 -0.23 -21.29 22.35
N TRP A 26 -1.26 -21.99 21.84
CA TRP A 26 -1.69 -21.88 20.44
C TRP A 26 -2.17 -20.46 20.10
N LEU A 27 -3.01 -19.84 20.94
CA LEU A 27 -3.46 -18.45 20.75
C LEU A 27 -2.30 -17.45 20.79
N LEU A 28 -1.36 -17.60 21.74
CA LEU A 28 -0.16 -16.76 21.83
C LEU A 28 0.74 -16.92 20.60
N SER A 29 0.93 -18.17 20.14
CA SER A 29 1.71 -18.48 18.93
C SER A 29 1.08 -17.87 17.68
N GLN A 30 -0.24 -18.03 17.50
CA GLN A 30 -0.98 -17.46 16.37
C GLN A 30 -0.89 -15.92 16.36
N HIS A 31 -1.04 -15.28 17.52
CA HIS A 31 -0.93 -13.82 17.65
C HIS A 31 0.49 -13.30 17.37
N ASN A 32 1.53 -14.07 17.75
CA ASN A 32 2.91 -13.73 17.44
C ASN A 32 3.21 -13.92 15.95
N GLN A 33 2.78 -15.02 15.32
CA GLN A 33 2.89 -15.24 13.87
C GLN A 33 2.24 -14.10 13.08
N ALA A 34 1.00 -13.73 13.41
CA ALA A 34 0.29 -12.62 12.78
C ALA A 34 0.93 -11.23 13.00
N LYS A 35 1.82 -11.08 13.99
CA LYS A 35 2.67 -9.88 14.15
C LYS A 35 3.91 -9.96 13.27
N THR A 36 4.58 -11.11 13.22
CA THR A 36 5.75 -11.36 12.39
C THR A 36 5.42 -11.15 10.91
N GLU A 37 4.37 -11.77 10.39
CA GLU A 37 3.91 -11.59 9.00
C GLU A 37 3.68 -10.11 8.65
N LYS A 38 3.04 -9.34 9.54
CA LYS A 38 2.81 -7.90 9.33
C LYS A 38 4.12 -7.10 9.33
N ALA A 39 5.10 -7.50 10.14
CA ALA A 39 6.42 -6.88 10.14
C ALA A 39 7.19 -7.21 8.86
N GLU A 40 7.13 -8.46 8.38
CA GLU A 40 7.73 -8.89 7.11
C GLU A 40 7.13 -8.14 5.91
N PHE A 41 5.79 -8.07 5.81
CA PHE A 41 5.12 -7.26 4.79
C PHE A 41 5.55 -5.78 4.85
N TYR A 42 5.67 -5.21 6.06
CA TYR A 42 6.11 -3.83 6.24
C TYR A 42 7.56 -3.62 5.78
N VAL A 43 8.48 -4.51 6.18
CA VAL A 43 9.89 -4.44 5.79
C VAL A 43 10.05 -4.61 4.28
N GLU A 44 9.38 -5.58 3.67
CA GLU A 44 9.48 -5.83 2.23
C GLU A 44 8.90 -4.67 1.40
N PHE A 45 7.75 -4.12 1.77
CA PHE A 45 7.22 -2.94 1.08
C PHE A 45 8.06 -1.68 1.33
N THR A 46 8.66 -1.52 2.51
CA THR A 46 9.60 -0.42 2.77
C THR A 46 10.87 -0.57 1.92
N ARG A 47 11.41 -1.80 1.79
CA ARG A 47 12.55 -2.12 0.92
C ARG A 47 12.25 -1.86 -0.56
N ARG A 48 11.04 -2.23 -1.02
CA ARG A 48 10.56 -1.91 -2.38
C ARG A 48 10.44 -0.40 -2.61
N TYR A 49 9.93 0.35 -1.63
CA TYR A 49 9.80 1.81 -1.74
C TYR A 49 11.16 2.52 -1.75
N ASN A 50 12.09 2.08 -0.92
CA ASN A 50 13.44 2.63 -0.81
C ASN A 50 14.43 2.09 -1.88
N SER A 51 13.93 1.47 -2.95
CA SER A 51 14.77 0.97 -4.04
C SER A 51 15.17 2.09 -5.00
N SER A 52 16.37 2.00 -5.62
CA SER A 52 16.81 2.99 -6.63
C SER A 52 15.77 3.15 -7.73
N ASP A 53 15.29 2.03 -8.30
CA ASP A 53 14.24 2.00 -9.32
C ASP A 53 12.96 2.77 -8.92
N MET A 54 12.58 2.76 -7.64
CA MET A 54 11.46 3.55 -7.14
C MET A 54 11.82 5.03 -6.99
N HIS A 55 12.97 5.36 -6.41
CA HIS A 55 13.44 6.75 -6.29
C HIS A 55 13.58 7.42 -7.67
N ASP A 56 14.21 6.74 -8.63
CA ASP A 56 14.39 7.21 -10.01
C ASP A 56 13.05 7.34 -10.74
N ALA A 57 12.09 6.45 -10.48
CA ALA A 57 10.75 6.54 -11.05
C ALA A 57 9.97 7.74 -10.47
N LEU A 58 10.01 7.93 -9.15
CA LEU A 58 9.38 9.06 -8.47
C LEU A 58 9.98 10.39 -8.92
N TYR A 59 11.32 10.49 -9.00
CA TYR A 59 12.02 11.68 -9.46
C TYR A 59 11.67 12.02 -10.91
N ARG A 60 11.73 11.04 -11.83
CA ARG A 60 11.42 11.26 -13.26
C ARG A 60 9.95 11.67 -13.47
N LEU A 61 9.00 11.10 -12.71
CA LEU A 61 7.59 11.52 -12.77
C LEU A 61 7.36 12.91 -12.18
N MET A 62 8.03 13.23 -11.07
CA MET A 62 8.00 14.56 -10.47
C MET A 62 8.55 15.60 -11.46
N GLN A 63 9.72 15.35 -12.05
CA GLN A 63 10.35 16.23 -13.04
C GLN A 63 9.47 16.44 -14.28
N HIS A 64 8.88 15.37 -14.81
CA HIS A 64 7.96 15.44 -15.95
C HIS A 64 6.75 16.33 -15.66
N TYR A 65 6.17 16.20 -14.46
CA TYR A 65 5.07 17.04 -13.99
C TYR A 65 5.49 18.50 -13.75
N THR A 66 6.61 18.75 -13.07
CA THR A 66 7.02 20.13 -12.72
C THR A 66 7.51 20.95 -13.91
N GLN A 67 8.03 20.29 -14.94
CA GLN A 67 8.41 20.96 -16.19
C GLN A 67 7.21 21.31 -17.08
N ASN A 68 6.08 20.61 -16.94
CA ASN A 68 4.95 20.66 -17.87
C ASN A 68 3.59 20.58 -17.13
N PRO A 69 3.33 21.36 -16.07
CA PRO A 69 2.23 21.09 -15.13
C PRO A 69 0.84 21.06 -15.78
N ASP A 70 0.62 21.88 -16.80
CA ASP A 70 -0.68 22.03 -17.47
C ASP A 70 -0.94 20.96 -18.55
N ASN A 71 0.11 20.39 -19.15
CA ASN A 71 0.02 19.49 -20.31
C ASN A 71 0.84 18.18 -20.19
N PHE A 72 1.35 17.83 -19.00
CA PHE A 72 2.19 16.63 -18.79
C PHE A 72 1.53 15.33 -19.27
N VAL A 73 0.21 15.21 -19.20
CA VAL A 73 -0.53 14.02 -19.65
C VAL A 73 -0.46 13.89 -21.17
N GLU A 74 -0.68 14.98 -21.89
CA GLU A 74 -0.66 15.05 -23.36
C GLU A 74 0.76 14.83 -23.88
N LEU A 75 1.75 15.48 -23.25
CA LEU A 75 3.16 15.29 -23.57
C LEU A 75 3.63 13.85 -23.33
N TYR A 76 3.19 13.22 -22.23
CA TYR A 76 3.46 11.79 -22.01
C TYR A 76 2.87 10.91 -23.11
N LEU A 77 1.62 11.16 -23.50
CA LEU A 77 0.96 10.37 -24.55
C LEU A 77 1.61 10.57 -25.91
N SER A 78 1.98 11.80 -26.29
CA SER A 78 2.64 12.07 -27.58
C SER A 78 4.01 11.41 -27.67
N GLU A 79 4.83 11.51 -26.61
CA GLU A 79 6.14 10.85 -26.50
C GLU A 79 6.02 9.32 -26.56
N PHE A 80 5.06 8.73 -25.82
CA PHE A 80 4.84 7.29 -25.78
C PHE A 80 4.29 6.73 -27.11
N LEU A 81 3.30 7.40 -27.71
CA LEU A 81 2.72 7.00 -29.01
C LEU A 81 3.72 7.19 -30.16
N SER A 82 4.60 8.18 -30.09
CA SER A 82 5.72 8.36 -31.04
C SER A 82 6.92 7.44 -30.76
N HIS A 83 6.81 6.55 -29.77
CA HIS A 83 7.82 5.56 -29.40
C HIS A 83 9.19 6.17 -29.05
N THR A 84 9.20 7.37 -28.47
CA THR A 84 10.45 8.00 -28.03
C THR A 84 11.01 7.28 -26.80
N GLN A 85 12.33 7.32 -26.65
CA GLN A 85 13.02 6.79 -25.46
C GLN A 85 12.46 7.43 -24.17
N LYS A 86 12.21 8.75 -24.19
CA LYS A 86 11.62 9.49 -23.07
C LYS A 86 10.21 9.01 -22.75
N GLY A 87 9.37 8.75 -23.75
CA GLY A 87 8.03 8.18 -23.57
C GLY A 87 8.06 6.81 -22.88
N PHE A 88 8.99 5.93 -23.27
CA PHE A 88 9.16 4.62 -22.64
C PHE A 88 9.71 4.71 -21.20
N GLU A 89 10.63 5.63 -20.92
CA GLU A 89 11.14 5.84 -19.56
C GLU A 89 10.07 6.39 -18.59
N ILE A 90 9.26 7.35 -19.05
CA ILE A 90 8.13 7.88 -18.29
C ILE A 90 7.09 6.78 -18.07
N GLU A 91 6.78 5.95 -19.08
CA GLU A 91 5.89 4.80 -18.93
C GLU A 91 6.43 3.74 -17.94
N ARG A 92 7.73 3.42 -17.99
CA ARG A 92 8.36 2.52 -17.01
C ARG A 92 8.20 3.06 -15.59
N SER A 93 8.49 4.34 -15.40
CA SER A 93 8.35 5.02 -14.10
C SER A 93 6.91 5.00 -13.59
N ARG A 94 5.95 5.34 -14.46
CA ARG A 94 4.51 5.27 -14.18
C ARG A 94 4.09 3.87 -13.75
N ARG A 95 4.58 2.81 -14.41
CA ARG A 95 4.28 1.41 -14.03
C ARG A 95 4.87 1.01 -12.69
N ILE A 96 6.11 1.41 -12.38
CA ILE A 96 6.77 1.11 -11.10
C ILE A 96 5.96 1.70 -9.94
N VAL A 97 5.69 3.00 -9.98
CA VAL A 97 4.92 3.71 -8.94
C VAL A 97 3.48 3.21 -8.89
N SER A 98 2.82 3.01 -10.05
CA SER A 98 1.46 2.48 -10.10
C SER A 98 1.35 1.10 -9.46
N ARG A 99 2.32 0.20 -9.69
CA ARG A 99 2.28 -1.16 -9.14
C ARG A 99 2.34 -1.13 -7.62
N TYR A 100 3.30 -0.38 -7.05
CA TYR A 100 3.48 -0.28 -5.61
C TYR A 100 2.19 0.12 -4.87
N PHE A 101 1.52 1.18 -5.32
CA PHE A 101 0.30 1.67 -4.68
C PHE A 101 -0.95 0.84 -5.02
N ASN A 102 -1.04 0.28 -6.23
CA ASN A 102 -2.13 -0.65 -6.57
C ASN A 102 -2.05 -1.93 -5.73
N ASP A 103 -0.86 -2.52 -5.57
CA ASP A 103 -0.64 -3.71 -4.74
C ASP A 103 -1.22 -3.49 -3.32
N ILE A 104 -0.99 -2.33 -2.69
CA ILE A 104 -1.51 -1.99 -1.35
C ILE A 104 -3.05 -1.94 -1.33
N ALA A 105 -3.66 -1.30 -2.33
CA ALA A 105 -5.12 -1.23 -2.43
C ALA A 105 -5.75 -2.62 -2.68
N GLU A 106 -5.16 -3.43 -3.56
CA GLU A 106 -5.61 -4.79 -3.87
C GLU A 106 -5.47 -5.73 -2.68
N MET A 107 -4.32 -5.72 -1.98
CA MET A 107 -4.13 -6.48 -0.74
C MET A 107 -5.15 -6.06 0.33
N ARG A 108 -5.47 -4.76 0.43
CA ARG A 108 -6.47 -4.28 1.39
C ARG A 108 -7.89 -4.68 1.01
N GLN A 109 -8.27 -4.62 -0.26
CA GLN A 109 -9.58 -5.08 -0.76
C GLN A 109 -9.77 -6.59 -0.51
N ASN A 110 -8.74 -7.39 -0.78
CA ASN A 110 -8.73 -8.83 -0.57
C ASN A 110 -8.54 -9.24 0.91
N LYS A 111 -8.55 -8.28 1.85
CA LYS A 111 -8.38 -8.48 3.31
C LYS A 111 -7.04 -9.13 3.72
N LEU A 112 -6.04 -9.18 2.84
CA LEU A 112 -4.70 -9.70 3.12
C LEU A 112 -3.95 -8.81 4.13
N ILE A 113 -4.24 -7.51 4.12
CA ILE A 113 -3.72 -6.56 5.12
C ILE A 113 -4.85 -5.81 5.82
N ASP A 114 -4.62 -5.47 7.10
CA ASP A 114 -5.53 -4.61 7.85
C ASP A 114 -5.39 -3.12 7.46
N ARG A 115 -6.32 -2.28 7.93
CA ARG A 115 -6.32 -0.84 7.60
C ARG A 115 -5.12 -0.10 8.22
N LYS A 116 -4.56 -0.57 9.34
CA LYS A 116 -3.42 0.07 10.00
C LYS A 116 -2.16 -0.16 9.18
N LEU A 117 -1.87 -1.41 8.80
CA LEU A 117 -0.75 -1.75 7.92
C LEU A 117 -0.88 -1.02 6.57
N ALA A 118 -2.05 -1.03 5.94
CA ALA A 118 -2.26 -0.29 4.69
C ALA A 118 -1.99 1.22 4.84
N ARG A 119 -2.39 1.86 5.95
CA ARG A 119 -2.08 3.28 6.22
C ARG A 119 -0.60 3.56 6.42
N MET A 120 0.14 2.63 7.06
CA MET A 120 1.60 2.73 7.21
C MET A 120 2.30 2.59 5.85
N LEU A 121 1.89 1.63 5.01
CA LEU A 121 2.42 1.44 3.65
C LEU A 121 2.08 2.60 2.68
N CYS A 122 1.09 3.43 3.02
CA CYS A 122 0.77 4.66 2.28
C CYS A 122 1.42 5.92 2.90
N ASN A 123 2.24 5.82 3.95
CA ASN A 123 2.84 6.98 4.64
C ASN A 123 4.11 7.49 3.95
N PHE A 124 4.03 7.77 2.65
CA PHE A 124 5.17 8.23 1.86
C PHE A 124 4.80 9.33 0.87
N GLN A 125 5.74 10.24 0.62
CA GLN A 125 5.59 11.37 -0.32
C GLN A 125 5.17 10.93 -1.74
N GLY A 126 5.62 9.74 -2.18
CA GLY A 126 5.27 9.17 -3.48
C GLY A 126 3.77 8.93 -3.70
N LEU A 127 2.96 8.90 -2.63
CA LEU A 127 1.50 8.83 -2.73
C LEU A 127 0.91 10.05 -3.46
N ASN A 128 1.51 11.23 -3.25
CA ASN A 128 1.05 12.46 -3.89
C ASN A 128 1.45 12.49 -5.39
N ILE A 129 2.63 11.95 -5.75
CA ILE A 129 3.01 11.68 -7.14
C ILE A 129 2.03 10.67 -7.79
N TYR A 130 1.66 9.62 -7.06
CA TYR A 130 0.71 8.63 -7.57
C TYR A 130 -0.66 9.25 -7.89
N TYR A 131 -1.25 10.02 -6.98
CA TYR A 131 -2.57 10.61 -7.22
C TYR A 131 -2.59 11.73 -8.25
N ASN A 132 -1.56 12.58 -8.28
CA ASN A 132 -1.57 13.80 -9.09
C ASN A 132 -0.91 13.62 -10.46
N VAL A 133 -0.05 12.60 -10.63
CA VAL A 133 0.69 12.34 -11.88
C VAL A 133 0.29 10.99 -12.47
N VAL A 134 0.46 9.91 -11.71
CA VAL A 134 0.27 8.54 -12.23
C VAL A 134 -1.19 8.22 -12.55
N VAL A 135 -2.14 8.61 -11.71
CA VAL A 135 -3.57 8.35 -11.94
C VAL A 135 -4.09 9.07 -13.20
N PRO A 136 -3.87 10.39 -13.40
CA PRO A 136 -4.22 11.07 -14.65
C PRO A 136 -3.63 10.41 -15.91
N MET A 137 -2.32 10.12 -15.93
CA MET A 137 -1.67 9.43 -17.06
C MET A 137 -2.27 8.04 -17.31
N SER A 138 -2.61 7.31 -16.25
CA SER A 138 -3.20 5.97 -16.35
C SER A 138 -4.63 6.00 -16.90
N ARG A 139 -5.43 7.00 -16.51
CA ARG A 139 -6.77 7.23 -17.08
C ARG A 139 -6.69 7.61 -18.55
N ALA A 140 -5.77 8.51 -18.90
CA ALA A 140 -5.60 8.97 -20.28
C ALA A 140 -5.13 7.83 -21.22
N ARG A 141 -4.20 6.97 -20.78
CA ARG A 141 -3.72 5.84 -21.59
C ARG A 141 -4.70 4.68 -21.72
N TYR A 142 -5.50 4.39 -20.70
CA TYR A 142 -6.28 3.15 -20.64
C TYR A 142 -7.80 3.33 -20.45
N GLY A 143 -8.29 4.57 -20.46
CA GLY A 143 -9.68 4.92 -20.19
C GLY A 143 -10.16 4.64 -18.76
N ASN A 144 -11.42 5.04 -18.51
CA ASN A 144 -12.09 4.97 -17.21
C ASN A 144 -12.58 3.55 -16.89
N SER A 145 -11.65 2.62 -16.64
CA SER A 145 -11.97 1.26 -16.19
C SER A 145 -12.58 1.29 -14.78
N LYS A 146 -13.82 0.79 -14.63
CA LYS A 146 -14.50 0.63 -13.32
C LYS A 146 -13.64 -0.09 -12.28
N THR A 147 -12.81 -1.05 -12.69
CA THR A 147 -11.90 -1.78 -11.79
C THR A 147 -10.79 -0.87 -11.25
N ARG A 148 -10.14 -0.07 -12.11
CA ARG A 148 -9.10 0.87 -11.67
C ARG A 148 -9.67 1.98 -10.78
N GLU A 149 -10.85 2.51 -11.11
CA GLU A 149 -11.51 3.51 -10.27
C GLU A 149 -11.84 2.98 -8.86
N ARG A 150 -12.21 1.69 -8.73
CA ARG A 150 -12.36 1.04 -7.41
C ARG A 150 -11.03 0.95 -6.65
N ILE A 151 -9.93 0.64 -7.33
CA ILE A 151 -8.57 0.61 -6.73
C ILE A 151 -8.19 2.02 -6.23
N TYR A 152 -8.36 3.05 -7.08
CA TYR A 152 -8.06 4.44 -6.74
C TYR A 152 -8.91 4.95 -5.57
N ALA A 153 -10.22 4.65 -5.56
CA ALA A 153 -11.12 5.00 -4.46
C ALA A 153 -10.76 4.27 -3.16
N ALA A 154 -10.39 2.98 -3.23
CA ALA A 154 -9.97 2.22 -2.06
C ALA A 154 -8.66 2.76 -1.46
N LEU A 155 -7.68 3.14 -2.30
CA LEU A 155 -6.45 3.77 -1.82
C LEU A 155 -6.75 5.12 -1.15
N ARG A 156 -7.60 5.96 -1.75
CA ARG A 156 -8.01 7.25 -1.15
C ARG A 156 -8.74 7.07 0.19
N ALA A 157 -9.54 6.02 0.35
CA ALA A 157 -10.21 5.67 1.61
C ALA A 157 -9.24 5.12 2.69
N ILE A 158 -8.08 4.58 2.29
CA ILE A 158 -6.98 4.25 3.21
C ILE A 158 -6.26 5.54 3.61
N ARG A 159 -5.82 6.33 2.62
CA ARG A 159 -5.18 7.64 2.81
C ARG A 159 -5.42 8.57 1.61
N PRO A 160 -6.03 9.77 1.81
CA PRO A 160 -6.38 10.67 0.71
C PRO A 160 -5.18 11.46 0.16
N HIS A 161 -4.21 11.80 1.01
CA HIS A 161 -2.92 12.41 0.64
C HIS A 161 -1.87 12.10 1.72
N PHE A 162 -0.59 12.31 1.40
CA PHE A 162 0.47 12.42 2.40
C PHE A 162 0.45 13.83 3.01
N ASP A 163 0.57 13.94 4.33
CA ASP A 163 0.33 15.19 5.07
C ASP A 163 1.56 16.12 5.11
N ASP A 164 2.77 15.55 5.21
CA ASP A 164 4.02 16.32 5.38
C ASP A 164 4.62 16.82 4.05
N GLY A 165 3.85 17.64 3.32
CA GLY A 165 4.35 18.57 2.29
C GLY A 165 4.56 18.02 0.86
N GLY A 166 3.66 18.37 -0.08
CA GLY A 166 3.84 18.16 -1.53
C GLY A 166 4.22 16.71 -1.91
N PHE A 167 5.09 16.39 -2.88
CA PHE A 167 5.94 17.18 -3.80
C PHE A 167 7.06 18.07 -3.23
N GLY A 168 7.03 18.53 -1.98
CA GLY A 168 7.75 19.77 -1.62
C GLY A 168 7.22 21.03 -2.33
N LEU A 169 6.14 20.92 -3.10
CA LEU A 169 5.40 22.03 -3.70
C LEU A 169 4.12 22.26 -2.90
N SER A 170 3.95 23.49 -2.43
CA SER A 170 2.70 23.96 -1.85
C SER A 170 1.57 23.78 -2.87
N ILE A 171 0.50 23.07 -2.48
CA ILE A 171 -0.76 23.15 -3.22
C ILE A 171 -1.30 24.55 -2.92
N ALA A 172 -1.33 25.44 -3.92
CA ALA A 172 -1.84 26.79 -3.74
C ALA A 172 -3.25 26.74 -3.12
N PRO A 173 -3.51 27.45 -2.00
CA PRO A 173 -4.78 27.35 -1.28
C PRO A 173 -5.90 28.03 -2.09
N GLY A 174 -6.65 27.25 -2.87
CA GLY A 174 -7.63 27.80 -3.81
C GLY A 174 -8.91 26.99 -4.05
N THR A 175 -9.03 25.74 -3.58
CA THR A 175 -10.15 24.84 -3.94
C THR A 175 -10.78 24.06 -2.76
N THR A 176 -10.80 24.67 -1.57
CA THR A 176 -11.79 24.33 -0.53
C THR A 176 -12.83 25.45 -0.41
N LYS A 177 -13.72 25.55 -1.40
CA LYS A 177 -15.02 26.18 -1.17
C LYS A 177 -15.93 25.18 -0.47
N ALA A 178 -16.46 25.60 0.67
CA ALA A 178 -17.45 24.83 1.42
C ALA A 178 -18.77 24.70 0.66
N SER A 179 -19.41 23.56 0.87
CA SER A 179 -20.85 23.29 0.69
C SER A 179 -21.27 22.30 1.78
#